data_AF-A0A9P6BBQ0-F1
#
_entry.id   AF-A0A9P6BBQ0-F1
#
_cell.length_a   1.000
_cell.length_b   1.000
_cell.length_c   1.000
_cell.angle_alpha   90.00
_cell.angle_beta   90.00
_cell.angle_gamma   90.00
#
_symmetry.space_group_name_H-M   'P 1'
#
loop_
_entity.id
_entity.type
_entity.pdbx_description
1 polymer ?
#
loop_
_entity_poly.entity_id
_entity_poly.type
_entity_poly.pdbx_seq_one_letter_code
_entity_poly.pdbx_strand_id
1 'polypeptide(L)'
;MLSNLIYDHVTISCQHIKLQTLVLETILWDSLKHHIEKAWPFASDNSLPRREGGLCSLISDVAKALATRPGHFVLDAADYFPGFASGEADHTISHQRRCYSAITSVDVHTRVVEIVCQWLQLPDPRRFYPRAWFVIEMVKSVGPHSLRLDFVQHAAFHLNAEILGIGKNKRIERCILSTWFTDHLLHHPASDPLSEVGKAIVRISGLLEPLCPLHASVMQELSVMSTNNQDPLPQPSQSFTSTSNQPNDSSNPVQCASYDNAVMQRLFRLLEALYPTVDGLDATSDATDKHLCQLHNAFLQSVVAPNVVDQRLPFRNLAPSRKRILEVGGPYSPQHCSTISGFFSALLYKGITHSTPFLLEQKTLFVDLEDYRRTCAGLVDKETSYFCNVSAFGRGNSRSASHVDAYWKIAQNKELNSWLFSESPHDFLSVFNLLSKAKIPAFGLLTTAQLVVDYAECGKVTYPSAQDMAHIIWRLKMGGLTGLATLGYTVETPEDVVKALETLVLKLGATIPRNIQKKIGFGVIFVEHLLCKFGRLDKIPFKKYEKYLIASTSSS
;
A
#
# COMPACT_ATOMS: atom_id res chain seq x y z
N MET A 1 28.07 -16.72 -18.60
CA MET A 1 27.28 -17.92 -18.96
C MET A 1 26.55 -18.50 -17.75
N LEU A 2 27.25 -18.93 -16.69
CA LEU A 2 26.62 -19.39 -15.42
C LEU A 2 25.72 -18.34 -14.76
N SER A 3 26.09 -17.05 -14.77
CA SER A 3 25.23 -15.98 -14.22
C SER A 3 23.91 -15.81 -14.98
N ASN A 4 23.92 -16.01 -16.30
CA ASN A 4 22.73 -15.89 -17.13
C ASN A 4 21.82 -17.09 -16.91
N LEU A 5 22.38 -18.31 -16.80
CA LEU A 5 21.61 -19.51 -16.45
C LEU A 5 20.93 -19.39 -15.08
N ILE A 6 21.63 -18.82 -14.08
CA ILE A 6 21.04 -18.58 -12.74
C ILE A 6 19.93 -17.52 -12.83
N TYR A 7 20.15 -16.44 -13.58
CA TYR A 7 19.14 -15.39 -13.77
C TYR A 7 17.88 -15.93 -14.47
N ASP A 8 18.05 -16.74 -15.51
CA ASP A 8 16.96 -17.36 -16.27
C ASP A 8 16.18 -18.34 -15.37
N HIS A 9 16.87 -19.18 -14.60
CA HIS A 9 16.23 -20.11 -13.67
C HIS A 9 15.43 -19.39 -12.58
N VAL A 10 15.97 -18.32 -11.99
CA VAL A 10 15.26 -17.51 -10.99
C VAL A 10 14.04 -16.83 -11.60
N THR A 11 14.15 -16.32 -12.83
CA THR A 11 13.05 -15.67 -13.54
C THR A 11 11.92 -16.66 -13.83
N ILE A 12 12.24 -17.85 -14.36
CA ILE A 12 11.29 -18.94 -14.62
C ILE A 12 10.61 -19.41 -13.33
N SER A 13 11.37 -19.59 -12.24
CA SER A 13 10.82 -19.96 -10.94
C SER A 13 9.85 -18.90 -10.41
N CYS A 14 10.17 -17.62 -10.58
CA CYS A 14 9.28 -16.52 -10.18
C CYS A 14 7.99 -16.47 -11.00
N GLN A 15 8.07 -16.72 -12.32
CA GLN A 15 6.90 -16.83 -13.19
C GLN A 15 6.02 -18.02 -12.80
N HIS A 16 6.63 -19.16 -12.47
CA HIS A 16 5.92 -20.35 -12.03
C HIS A 16 5.09 -20.10 -10.76
N ILE A 17 5.71 -19.47 -9.74
CA ILE A 17 5.03 -19.14 -8.48
C ILE A 17 3.87 -18.18 -8.75
N LYS A 18 4.05 -17.17 -9.62
CA LYS A 18 2.98 -16.23 -9.99
C LYS A 18 1.82 -16.94 -10.67
N LEU A 19 2.11 -17.83 -11.62
CA LEU A 19 1.11 -18.62 -12.32
C LEU A 19 0.33 -19.54 -11.36
N GLN A 20 1.03 -20.29 -10.51
CA GLN A 20 0.39 -21.14 -9.50
C GLN A 20 -0.50 -20.32 -8.56
N THR A 21 0.00 -19.17 -8.09
CA THR A 21 -0.78 -18.26 -7.25
C THR A 21 -2.05 -17.80 -7.96
N LEU A 22 -1.93 -17.34 -9.22
CA LEU A 22 -3.05 -16.85 -10.01
C LEU A 22 -4.12 -17.91 -10.26
N VAL A 23 -3.70 -19.14 -10.54
CA VAL A 23 -4.60 -20.27 -10.77
C VAL A 23 -5.26 -20.74 -9.49
N LEU A 24 -4.51 -20.91 -8.40
CA LEU A 24 -5.05 -21.28 -7.10
C LEU A 24 -6.06 -20.26 -6.59
N GLU A 25 -5.75 -18.97 -6.72
CA GLU A 25 -6.70 -17.90 -6.43
C GLU A 25 -7.97 -18.09 -7.25
N THR A 26 -7.85 -18.29 -8.57
CA THR A 26 -9.01 -18.42 -9.46
C THR A 26 -9.89 -19.62 -9.10
N ILE A 27 -9.30 -20.79 -8.85
CA ILE A 27 -10.02 -22.01 -8.46
C ILE A 27 -10.72 -21.83 -7.12
N LEU A 28 -10.01 -21.29 -6.12
CA LEU A 28 -10.56 -21.01 -4.80
C LEU A 28 -11.80 -20.11 -4.90
N TRP A 29 -11.69 -19.04 -5.70
CA TRP A 29 -12.77 -18.07 -5.85
C TRP A 29 -13.97 -18.63 -6.58
N ASP A 30 -13.75 -19.33 -7.69
CA ASP A 30 -14.85 -19.91 -8.44
C ASP A 30 -15.56 -21.00 -7.65
N SER A 31 -14.79 -21.83 -6.93
CA SER A 31 -15.35 -22.82 -6.00
C SER A 31 -16.19 -22.15 -4.91
N LEU A 32 -15.66 -21.15 -4.20
CA LEU A 32 -16.41 -20.46 -3.15
C LEU A 32 -17.71 -19.83 -3.70
N LYS A 33 -17.61 -19.18 -4.85
CA LYS A 33 -18.75 -18.58 -5.53
C LYS A 33 -19.80 -19.63 -5.91
N HIS A 34 -19.38 -20.74 -6.50
CA HIS A 34 -20.26 -21.85 -6.88
C HIS A 34 -21.00 -22.42 -5.66
N HIS A 35 -20.31 -22.61 -4.54
CA HIS A 35 -20.93 -23.09 -3.30
C HIS A 35 -21.97 -22.11 -2.76
N ILE A 36 -21.72 -20.80 -2.83
CA ILE A 36 -22.67 -19.76 -2.42
C ILE A 36 -23.89 -19.74 -3.35
N GLU A 37 -23.68 -19.75 -4.67
CA GLU A 37 -24.77 -19.76 -5.65
C GLU A 37 -25.64 -21.01 -5.51
N LYS A 38 -25.03 -22.17 -5.22
CA LYS A 38 -25.75 -23.43 -4.96
C LYS A 38 -26.51 -23.41 -3.63
N ALA A 39 -25.98 -22.73 -2.61
CA ALA A 39 -26.62 -22.60 -1.30
C ALA A 39 -27.75 -21.56 -1.27
N TRP A 40 -27.71 -20.56 -2.15
CA TRP A 40 -28.65 -19.43 -2.16
C TRP A 40 -30.14 -19.83 -2.20
N PRO A 41 -30.61 -20.72 -3.10
CA PRO A 41 -32.03 -21.08 -3.15
C PRO A 41 -32.56 -21.63 -1.82
N PHE A 42 -31.74 -22.43 -1.12
CA PHE A 42 -32.08 -23.01 0.18
C PHE A 42 -32.09 -21.99 1.32
N ALA A 43 -31.27 -20.93 1.20
CA ALA A 43 -31.20 -19.86 2.19
C ALA A 43 -32.30 -18.82 1.98
N SER A 44 -32.74 -18.59 0.74
CA SER A 44 -33.74 -17.56 0.40
C SER A 44 -35.19 -18.03 0.55
N ASP A 45 -35.43 -19.33 0.47
CA ASP A 45 -36.78 -19.89 0.51
C ASP A 45 -37.16 -20.33 1.93
N ASN A 46 -38.02 -19.54 2.58
CA ASN A 46 -38.54 -19.85 3.92
C ASN A 46 -39.41 -21.12 3.96
N SER A 47 -39.83 -21.67 2.81
CA SER A 47 -40.64 -22.89 2.74
C SER A 47 -39.83 -24.18 2.76
N LEU A 48 -38.51 -24.12 2.49
CA LEU A 48 -37.64 -25.28 2.54
C LEU A 48 -37.19 -25.55 3.99
N PRO A 49 -37.10 -26.83 4.41
CA PRO A 49 -36.57 -27.17 5.72
C PRO A 49 -35.14 -26.63 5.85
N ARG A 50 -34.90 -25.80 6.88
CA ARG A 50 -33.57 -25.25 7.15
C ARG A 50 -32.62 -26.41 7.39
N ARG A 51 -31.62 -26.56 6.53
CA ARG A 51 -30.46 -27.38 6.87
C ARG A 51 -29.76 -26.69 8.04
N GLU A 52 -29.59 -27.40 9.14
CA GLU A 52 -28.90 -26.88 10.31
C GLU A 52 -27.42 -26.67 9.97
N GLY A 53 -26.91 -25.46 10.25
CA GLY A 53 -25.52 -25.07 10.06
C GLY A 53 -25.10 -24.78 8.60
N GLY A 54 -23.82 -24.48 8.41
CA GLY A 54 -23.21 -24.32 7.09
C GLY A 54 -23.44 -22.96 6.43
N LEU A 55 -23.10 -22.94 5.14
CA LEU A 55 -23.17 -21.76 4.28
C LEU A 55 -24.60 -21.23 4.08
N CYS A 56 -25.62 -22.11 4.11
CA CYS A 56 -27.02 -21.69 3.98
C CYS A 56 -27.46 -20.81 5.16
N SER A 57 -27.11 -21.22 6.39
CA SER A 57 -27.39 -20.45 7.61
C SER A 57 -26.66 -19.10 7.58
N LEU A 58 -25.39 -19.08 7.15
CA LEU A 58 -24.63 -17.85 7.00
C LEU A 58 -25.27 -16.89 6.00
N ILE A 59 -25.68 -17.38 4.82
CA ILE A 59 -26.36 -16.56 3.80
C ILE A 59 -27.65 -15.96 4.37
N SER A 60 -28.47 -16.77 5.06
CA SER A 60 -29.72 -16.32 5.69
C SER A 60 -29.46 -15.22 6.73
N ASP A 61 -28.49 -15.42 7.62
CA ASP A 61 -28.20 -14.46 8.69
C ASP A 61 -27.58 -13.17 8.17
N VAL A 62 -26.73 -13.24 7.15
CA VAL A 62 -26.22 -12.05 6.46
C VAL A 62 -27.34 -11.30 5.75
N ALA A 63 -28.24 -12.01 5.03
CA ALA A 63 -29.39 -11.38 4.39
C ALA A 63 -30.29 -10.68 5.41
N LYS A 64 -30.56 -11.34 6.54
CA LYS A 64 -31.32 -10.78 7.67
C LYS A 64 -30.62 -9.56 8.26
N ALA A 65 -29.32 -9.64 8.54
CA ALA A 65 -28.54 -8.55 9.12
C ALA A 65 -28.53 -7.31 8.20
N LEU A 66 -28.37 -7.52 6.89
CA LEU A 66 -28.47 -6.43 5.92
C LEU A 66 -29.88 -5.82 5.91
N ALA A 67 -30.94 -6.64 6.04
CA ALA A 67 -32.34 -6.21 5.97
C ALA A 67 -32.82 -5.49 7.23
N THR A 68 -32.50 -6.00 8.41
CA THR A 68 -33.02 -5.49 9.69
C THR A 68 -32.22 -4.30 10.23
N ARG A 69 -31.02 -4.04 9.69
CA ARG A 69 -30.14 -2.92 10.08
C ARG A 69 -29.90 -2.82 11.60
N PRO A 70 -29.53 -3.92 12.29
CA PRO A 70 -29.16 -3.82 13.70
C PRO A 70 -27.91 -2.92 13.81
N GLY A 71 -27.78 -2.18 14.92
CA GLY A 71 -26.62 -1.30 15.14
C GLY A 71 -25.29 -2.06 15.07
N HIS A 72 -25.29 -3.32 15.55
CA HIS A 72 -24.20 -4.27 15.44
C HIS A 72 -24.78 -5.68 15.25
N PHE A 73 -24.27 -6.42 14.27
CA PHE A 73 -24.55 -7.85 14.09
C PHE A 73 -23.23 -8.59 14.07
N VAL A 74 -23.00 -9.48 15.04
CA VAL A 74 -21.79 -10.29 15.14
C VAL A 74 -22.11 -11.69 14.63
N LEU A 75 -21.26 -12.19 13.76
CA LEU A 75 -21.29 -13.55 13.23
C LEU A 75 -20.04 -14.27 13.74
N ASP A 76 -20.19 -15.44 14.37
CA ASP A 76 -19.09 -16.32 14.77
C ASP A 76 -18.96 -17.46 13.75
N ALA A 77 -17.75 -17.71 13.25
CA ALA A 77 -17.51 -18.80 12.31
C ALA A 77 -17.93 -20.18 12.85
N ALA A 78 -17.85 -20.40 14.17
CA ALA A 78 -18.20 -21.66 14.82
C ALA A 78 -19.69 -22.02 14.68
N ASP A 79 -20.56 -21.03 14.47
CA ASP A 79 -21.99 -21.24 14.24
C ASP A 79 -22.27 -21.83 12.84
N TYR A 80 -21.33 -21.68 11.91
CA TYR A 80 -21.53 -22.01 10.51
C TYR A 80 -20.62 -23.14 10.01
N PHE A 81 -19.39 -23.23 10.50
CA PHE A 81 -18.39 -24.16 9.96
C PHE A 81 -17.79 -25.02 11.08
N PRO A 82 -17.82 -26.36 10.94
CA PRO A 82 -17.15 -27.23 11.90
C PRO A 82 -15.64 -27.00 11.86
N GLY A 83 -15.01 -27.00 13.03
CA GLY A 83 -13.55 -26.84 13.18
C GLY A 83 -13.11 -25.47 13.69
N PHE A 84 -14.00 -24.48 13.76
CA PHE A 84 -13.75 -23.22 14.47
C PHE A 84 -14.15 -23.35 15.94
N ALA A 85 -13.34 -22.80 16.84
CA ALA A 85 -13.74 -22.57 18.22
C ALA A 85 -14.59 -21.29 18.32
N SER A 86 -15.52 -21.24 19.27
CA SER A 86 -16.33 -20.03 19.46
C SER A 86 -15.46 -18.83 19.85
N GLY A 87 -15.69 -17.70 19.19
CA GLY A 87 -14.92 -16.46 19.31
C GLY A 87 -13.55 -16.50 18.60
N GLU A 88 -13.18 -17.59 17.93
CA GLU A 88 -11.93 -17.68 17.17
C GLU A 88 -11.93 -16.72 15.98
N ALA A 89 -13.08 -16.59 15.31
CA ALA A 89 -13.23 -15.85 14.09
C ALA A 89 -14.59 -15.14 14.02
N ASP A 90 -14.64 -13.94 14.59
CA ASP A 90 -15.84 -13.09 14.56
C ASP A 90 -15.82 -12.10 13.40
N HIS A 91 -17.00 -11.84 12.83
CA HIS A 91 -17.22 -10.75 11.89
C HIS A 91 -18.36 -9.85 12.34
N THR A 92 -18.04 -8.58 12.56
CA THR A 92 -19.04 -7.56 12.89
C THR A 92 -19.51 -6.86 11.61
N ILE A 93 -20.77 -7.06 11.25
CA ILE A 93 -21.43 -6.26 10.21
C ILE A 93 -21.79 -4.91 10.82
N SER A 94 -20.92 -3.92 10.62
CA SER A 94 -21.16 -2.53 11.03
C SER A 94 -21.97 -1.76 9.99
N HIS A 95 -22.92 -0.94 10.43
CA HIS A 95 -23.81 -0.16 9.57
C HIS A 95 -23.03 0.79 8.64
N GLN A 96 -23.09 0.55 7.32
CA GLN A 96 -22.71 1.57 6.34
C GLN A 96 -23.91 2.49 6.08
N ARG A 97 -23.72 3.82 6.16
CA ARG A 97 -24.76 4.86 5.94
C ARG A 97 -25.45 4.85 4.56
N ARG A 98 -25.23 3.84 3.71
CA ARG A 98 -25.87 3.77 2.40
C ARG A 98 -27.29 3.23 2.53
N CYS A 99 -28.28 4.09 2.29
CA CYS A 99 -29.66 3.68 2.03
C CYS A 99 -29.73 2.94 0.70
N TYR A 100 -29.58 1.62 0.72
CA TYR A 100 -30.02 0.79 -0.40
C TYR A 100 -31.54 0.68 -0.36
N SER A 101 -32.18 0.87 -1.52
CA SER A 101 -33.64 0.79 -1.69
C SER A 101 -34.16 -0.65 -1.72
N ALA A 102 -33.30 -1.63 -2.00
CA ALA A 102 -33.55 -3.06 -1.82
C ALA A 102 -32.21 -3.79 -1.68
N ILE A 103 -32.16 -4.85 -0.87
CA ILE A 103 -30.99 -5.74 -0.79
C ILE A 103 -31.14 -6.77 -1.89
N THR A 104 -30.11 -6.88 -2.73
CA THR A 104 -30.06 -7.87 -3.80
C THR A 104 -29.32 -9.13 -3.35
N SER A 105 -29.52 -10.24 -4.06
CA SER A 105 -28.71 -11.46 -3.86
C SER A 105 -27.22 -11.18 -4.06
N VAL A 106 -26.86 -10.26 -4.97
CA VAL A 106 -25.48 -9.83 -5.22
C VAL A 106 -24.86 -9.18 -3.99
N ASP A 107 -25.62 -8.36 -3.26
CA ASP A 107 -25.15 -7.72 -2.03
C ASP A 107 -24.87 -8.76 -0.94
N VAL A 108 -25.77 -9.72 -0.77
CA VAL A 108 -25.61 -10.82 0.19
C VAL A 108 -24.41 -11.69 -0.19
N HIS A 109 -24.31 -12.14 -1.45
CA HIS A 109 -23.19 -12.95 -1.93
C HIS A 109 -21.86 -12.25 -1.71
N THR A 110 -21.77 -10.96 -2.07
CA THR A 110 -20.56 -10.16 -1.87
C THR A 110 -20.18 -10.13 -0.39
N ARG A 111 -21.14 -9.90 0.50
CA ARG A 111 -20.90 -9.82 1.94
C ARG A 111 -20.50 -11.17 2.53
N VAL A 112 -21.17 -12.25 2.15
CA VAL A 112 -20.86 -13.62 2.59
C VAL A 112 -19.43 -13.98 2.20
N VAL A 113 -18.99 -13.64 0.99
CA VAL A 113 -17.60 -13.90 0.61
C VAL A 113 -16.61 -13.06 1.42
N GLU A 114 -16.87 -11.77 1.64
CA GLU A 114 -16.01 -10.95 2.50
C GLU A 114 -15.85 -11.59 3.90
N ILE A 115 -16.93 -12.13 4.47
CA ILE A 115 -16.93 -12.80 5.77
C ILE A 115 -16.14 -14.10 5.75
N VAL A 116 -16.47 -15.01 4.82
CA VAL A 116 -15.80 -16.33 4.72
C VAL A 116 -14.30 -16.15 4.48
N CYS A 117 -13.91 -15.15 3.69
CA CYS A 117 -12.50 -14.88 3.46
C CYS A 117 -11.78 -14.36 4.68
N GLN A 118 -12.42 -13.52 5.48
CA GLN A 118 -11.85 -13.06 6.74
C GLN A 118 -11.65 -14.23 7.70
N TRP A 119 -12.65 -15.11 7.86
CA TRP A 119 -12.58 -16.26 8.75
C TRP A 119 -11.50 -17.27 8.34
N LEU A 120 -11.40 -17.56 7.05
CA LEU A 120 -10.40 -18.48 6.51
C LEU A 120 -9.04 -17.83 6.22
N GLN A 121 -8.86 -16.55 6.58
CA GLN A 121 -7.66 -15.76 6.30
C GLN A 121 -7.26 -15.76 4.82
N LEU A 122 -8.26 -15.82 3.94
CA LEU A 122 -8.08 -15.78 2.51
C LEU A 122 -7.78 -14.34 2.05
N PRO A 123 -7.12 -14.18 0.89
CA PRO A 123 -6.77 -12.86 0.39
C PRO A 123 -8.01 -11.96 0.12
N ASP A 124 -7.88 -10.63 0.31
CA ASP A 124 -9.01 -9.67 0.20
C ASP A 124 -9.78 -9.77 -1.14
N PRO A 125 -11.05 -10.21 -1.14
CA PRO A 125 -11.81 -10.48 -2.37
C PRO A 125 -11.88 -9.25 -3.30
N ARG A 126 -11.81 -8.03 -2.78
CA ARG A 126 -11.84 -6.80 -3.61
C ARG A 126 -10.66 -6.69 -4.54
N ARG A 127 -9.51 -7.24 -4.15
CA ARG A 127 -8.28 -7.22 -4.95
C ARG A 127 -8.19 -8.43 -5.88
N PHE A 128 -8.73 -9.57 -5.48
CA PHE A 128 -8.53 -10.84 -6.19
C PHE A 128 -9.69 -11.19 -7.13
N TYR A 129 -10.92 -10.76 -6.86
CA TYR A 129 -12.06 -10.98 -7.75
C TYR A 129 -11.82 -10.53 -9.18
N PRO A 130 -11.34 -9.29 -9.42
CA PRO A 130 -11.10 -8.86 -10.79
C PRO A 130 -10.07 -9.74 -11.51
N ARG A 131 -9.08 -10.27 -10.76
CA ARG A 131 -8.05 -11.16 -11.31
C ARG A 131 -8.62 -12.52 -11.65
N ALA A 132 -9.39 -13.12 -10.74
CA ALA A 132 -10.06 -14.38 -10.99
C ALA A 132 -10.98 -14.27 -12.21
N TRP A 133 -11.78 -13.21 -12.32
CA TRP A 133 -12.60 -12.96 -13.51
C TRP A 133 -11.75 -12.81 -14.77
N PHE A 134 -10.64 -12.06 -14.72
CA PHE A 134 -9.74 -11.91 -15.86
C PHE A 134 -9.18 -13.26 -16.30
N VAL A 135 -8.74 -14.10 -15.36
CA VAL A 135 -8.22 -15.43 -15.65
C VAL A 135 -9.30 -16.31 -16.26
N ILE A 136 -10.50 -16.33 -15.69
CA ILE A 136 -11.62 -17.11 -16.22
C ILE A 136 -11.95 -16.69 -17.66
N GLU A 137 -12.08 -15.38 -17.92
CA GLU A 137 -12.39 -14.88 -19.26
C GLU A 137 -11.23 -15.12 -20.24
N MET A 138 -9.97 -15.01 -19.80
CA MET A 138 -8.79 -15.30 -20.60
C MET A 138 -8.71 -16.78 -20.98
N VAL A 139 -8.95 -17.67 -20.01
CA VAL A 139 -8.98 -19.13 -20.21
C VAL A 139 -10.13 -19.50 -21.15
N LYS A 140 -11.31 -18.89 -21.00
CA LYS A 140 -12.45 -19.10 -21.91
C LYS A 140 -12.19 -18.62 -23.34
N SER A 141 -11.53 -17.47 -23.49
CA SER A 141 -11.34 -16.84 -24.79
C SER A 141 -10.14 -17.39 -25.57
N VAL A 142 -9.02 -17.65 -24.88
CA VAL A 142 -7.72 -17.98 -25.49
C VAL A 142 -7.25 -19.39 -25.12
N GLY A 143 -7.79 -19.96 -24.04
CA GLY A 143 -7.35 -21.24 -23.49
C GLY A 143 -6.34 -21.07 -22.34
N PRO A 144 -6.16 -22.12 -21.51
CA PRO A 144 -5.33 -22.07 -20.30
C PRO A 144 -3.84 -21.84 -20.58
N HIS A 145 -3.38 -22.18 -21.79
CA HIS A 145 -2.00 -21.97 -22.24
C HIS A 145 -1.56 -20.51 -22.21
N SER A 146 -2.50 -19.57 -22.38
CA SER A 146 -2.26 -18.13 -22.36
C SER A 146 -1.74 -17.61 -21.02
N LEU A 147 -2.08 -18.27 -19.90
CA LEU A 147 -1.65 -17.83 -18.56
C LEU A 147 -0.14 -17.97 -18.35
N ARG A 148 0.53 -18.80 -19.16
CA ARG A 148 2.00 -18.95 -19.12
C ARG A 148 2.73 -17.74 -19.73
N LEU A 149 2.03 -16.83 -20.38
CA LEU A 149 2.63 -15.65 -21.00
C LEU A 149 2.84 -14.55 -19.96
N ASP A 150 4.05 -14.01 -19.88
CA ASP A 150 4.43 -13.00 -18.89
C ASP A 150 3.54 -11.76 -18.91
N PHE A 151 3.17 -11.28 -20.09
CA PHE A 151 2.33 -10.10 -20.23
C PHE A 151 0.89 -10.36 -19.75
N VAL A 152 0.38 -11.59 -19.88
CA VAL A 152 -0.95 -11.99 -19.35
C VAL A 152 -0.92 -12.00 -17.82
N GLN A 153 0.13 -12.57 -17.23
CA GLN A 153 0.32 -12.53 -15.78
C GLN A 153 0.45 -11.08 -15.30
N HIS A 154 1.28 -10.27 -15.98
CA HIS A 154 1.44 -8.86 -15.66
C HIS A 154 0.11 -8.11 -15.71
N ALA A 155 -0.66 -8.27 -16.79
CA ALA A 155 -1.99 -7.69 -16.93
C ALA A 155 -2.93 -8.09 -15.78
N ALA A 156 -2.94 -9.37 -15.38
CA ALA A 156 -3.74 -9.85 -14.25
C ALA A 156 -3.42 -9.12 -12.93
N PHE A 157 -2.16 -8.75 -12.68
CA PHE A 157 -1.78 -7.96 -11.49
C PHE A 157 -2.05 -6.46 -11.62
N HIS A 158 -2.29 -5.96 -12.84
CA HIS A 158 -2.37 -4.53 -13.18
C HIS A 158 -3.64 -4.12 -13.96
N LEU A 159 -4.73 -4.89 -13.83
CA LEU A 159 -5.99 -4.74 -14.59
C LEU A 159 -6.50 -3.31 -14.76
N ASN A 160 -6.56 -2.53 -13.68
CA ASN A 160 -7.05 -1.15 -13.74
C ASN A 160 -6.25 -0.29 -14.73
N ALA A 161 -4.92 -0.40 -14.71
CA ALA A 161 -4.03 0.46 -15.49
C ALA A 161 -3.83 -0.07 -16.91
N GLU A 162 -3.56 -1.37 -17.04
CA GLU A 162 -3.09 -1.97 -18.29
C GLU A 162 -4.21 -2.47 -19.20
N ILE A 163 -5.35 -2.88 -18.63
CA ILE A 163 -6.47 -3.46 -19.40
C ILE A 163 -7.60 -2.45 -19.54
N LEU A 164 -8.06 -1.89 -18.41
CA LEU A 164 -9.29 -1.11 -18.38
C LEU A 164 -9.05 0.41 -18.54
N GLY A 165 -7.81 0.88 -18.43
CA GLY A 165 -7.50 2.32 -18.47
C GLY A 165 -8.22 3.14 -17.37
N ILE A 166 -8.67 2.51 -16.30
CA ILE A 166 -9.39 3.13 -15.20
C ILE A 166 -8.45 3.45 -14.03
N GLY A 167 -8.80 4.45 -13.23
CA GLY A 167 -8.05 4.77 -12.01
C GLY A 167 -7.85 3.54 -11.13
N LYS A 168 -6.66 3.41 -10.52
CA LYS A 168 -6.22 2.24 -9.71
C LYS A 168 -7.12 1.85 -8.53
N ASN A 169 -8.11 2.67 -8.19
CA ASN A 169 -9.04 2.47 -7.07
C ASN A 169 -10.50 2.30 -7.53
N LYS A 170 -10.79 2.36 -8.82
CA LYS A 170 -12.14 2.09 -9.32
C LYS A 170 -12.41 0.60 -9.15
N ARG A 171 -13.55 0.26 -8.54
CA ARG A 171 -14.03 -1.12 -8.44
C ARG A 171 -14.19 -1.64 -9.87
N ILE A 172 -13.54 -2.75 -10.18
CA ILE A 172 -13.78 -3.46 -11.43
C ILE A 172 -15.07 -4.26 -11.23
N GLU A 173 -16.02 -4.07 -12.14
CA GLU A 173 -17.22 -4.88 -12.21
C GLU A 173 -17.02 -5.96 -13.27
N ARG A 174 -17.60 -7.14 -13.05
CA ARG A 174 -17.45 -8.27 -13.96
C ARG A 174 -17.92 -7.93 -15.38
N CYS A 175 -19.04 -7.23 -15.51
CA CYS A 175 -19.59 -6.82 -16.81
C CYS A 175 -18.60 -5.98 -17.62
N ILE A 176 -17.90 -5.03 -16.99
CA ILE A 176 -16.88 -4.20 -17.64
C ILE A 176 -15.78 -5.07 -18.23
N LEU A 177 -15.33 -6.07 -17.48
CA LEU A 177 -14.29 -6.97 -17.92
C LEU A 177 -14.78 -7.88 -19.05
N SER A 178 -15.95 -8.50 -18.91
CA SER A 178 -16.53 -9.35 -19.96
C SER A 178 -16.77 -8.57 -21.26
N THR A 179 -17.23 -7.32 -21.19
CA THR A 179 -17.36 -6.43 -22.36
C THR A 179 -16.00 -6.19 -23.01
N TRP A 180 -14.97 -5.86 -22.23
CA TRP A 180 -13.62 -5.67 -22.76
C TRP A 180 -13.09 -6.91 -23.51
N PHE A 181 -13.30 -8.11 -22.96
CA PHE A 181 -12.90 -9.36 -23.62
C PHE A 181 -13.67 -9.60 -24.92
N THR A 182 -14.98 -9.32 -24.91
CA THR A 182 -15.83 -9.43 -26.11
C THR A 182 -15.36 -8.47 -27.19
N ASP A 183 -15.10 -7.22 -26.84
CA ASP A 183 -14.77 -6.16 -27.80
C ASP A 183 -13.35 -6.31 -28.38
N HIS A 184 -12.40 -6.81 -27.59
CA HIS A 184 -10.98 -6.81 -27.96
C HIS A 184 -10.39 -8.19 -28.22
N LEU A 185 -10.88 -9.24 -27.55
CA LEU A 185 -10.22 -10.54 -27.56
C LEU A 185 -10.99 -11.59 -28.37
N LEU A 186 -12.33 -11.51 -28.44
CA LEU A 186 -13.15 -12.50 -29.15
C LEU A 186 -12.75 -12.69 -30.62
N HIS A 187 -12.33 -11.60 -31.29
CA HIS A 187 -11.89 -11.62 -32.69
C HIS A 187 -10.37 -11.56 -32.85
N HIS A 188 -9.62 -11.59 -31.75
CA HIS A 188 -8.16 -11.53 -31.80
C HIS A 188 -7.60 -12.90 -32.25
N PRO A 189 -6.57 -12.95 -33.11
CA PRO A 189 -5.99 -14.21 -33.58
C PRO A 189 -5.58 -15.17 -32.45
N ALA A 190 -5.14 -14.64 -31.31
CA ALA A 190 -4.81 -15.46 -30.13
C ALA A 190 -5.97 -16.38 -29.67
N SER A 191 -7.22 -15.95 -29.84
CA SER A 191 -8.42 -16.70 -29.45
C SER A 191 -8.79 -17.80 -30.44
N ASP A 192 -8.23 -17.76 -31.65
CA ASP A 192 -8.35 -18.85 -32.63
C ASP A 192 -7.15 -19.80 -32.49
N PRO A 193 -7.35 -21.03 -31.95
CA PRO A 193 -6.25 -21.99 -31.78
C PRO A 193 -5.64 -22.45 -33.11
N LEU A 194 -6.34 -22.25 -34.24
CA LEU A 194 -5.85 -22.59 -35.57
C LEU A 194 -5.07 -21.44 -36.24
N SER A 195 -5.13 -20.23 -35.69
CA SER A 195 -4.33 -19.12 -36.18
C SER A 195 -2.84 -19.34 -35.86
N GLU A 196 -1.97 -18.65 -36.59
CA GLU A 196 -0.53 -18.70 -36.32
C GLU A 196 -0.18 -18.19 -34.92
N VAL A 197 -0.93 -17.22 -34.40
CA VAL A 197 -0.74 -16.70 -33.03
C VAL A 197 -1.20 -17.74 -32.00
N GLY A 198 -2.36 -18.36 -32.20
CA GLY A 198 -2.87 -19.41 -31.32
C GLY A 198 -1.92 -20.62 -31.25
N LYS A 199 -1.45 -21.10 -32.41
CA LYS A 199 -0.43 -22.15 -32.50
C LYS A 199 0.86 -21.78 -31.77
N ALA A 200 1.32 -20.52 -31.90
CA ALA A 200 2.51 -20.05 -31.21
C ALA A 200 2.34 -20.06 -29.68
N ILE A 201 1.18 -19.65 -29.16
CA ILE A 201 0.87 -19.70 -27.72
C ILE A 201 0.92 -21.14 -27.22
N VAL A 202 0.28 -22.08 -27.91
CA VAL A 202 0.30 -23.50 -27.55
C VAL A 202 1.73 -24.05 -27.59
N ARG A 203 2.52 -23.70 -28.61
CA ARG A 203 3.93 -24.12 -28.73
C ARG A 203 4.79 -23.58 -27.59
N ILE A 204 4.69 -22.29 -27.27
CA ILE A 204 5.40 -21.68 -26.13
C ILE A 204 5.00 -22.38 -24.83
N SER A 205 3.72 -22.64 -24.65
CA SER A 205 3.19 -23.34 -23.49
C SER A 205 3.79 -24.74 -23.35
N GLY A 206 3.84 -25.52 -24.44
CA GLY A 206 4.45 -26.85 -24.46
C GLY A 206 5.95 -26.83 -24.17
N LEU A 207 6.67 -25.78 -24.55
CA LEU A 207 8.08 -25.59 -24.19
C LEU A 207 8.28 -25.25 -22.71
N LEU A 208 7.33 -24.54 -22.11
CA LEU A 208 7.36 -24.16 -20.69
C LEU A 208 6.85 -25.26 -19.76
N GLU A 209 6.07 -26.24 -20.24
CA GLU A 209 5.48 -27.30 -19.42
C GLU A 209 6.53 -28.10 -18.61
N PRO A 210 7.66 -28.56 -19.20
CA PRO A 210 8.66 -29.31 -18.44
C PRO A 210 9.41 -28.47 -17.41
N LEU A 211 9.45 -27.14 -17.59
CA LEU A 211 10.17 -26.20 -16.73
C LEU A 211 9.30 -25.69 -15.57
N CYS A 212 7.99 -25.66 -15.79
CA CYS A 212 6.99 -25.09 -14.90
C CYS A 212 5.75 -26.00 -14.88
N PRO A 213 5.83 -27.23 -14.36
CA PRO A 213 4.72 -28.17 -14.43
C PRO A 213 3.56 -27.65 -13.61
N LEU A 214 2.40 -27.44 -14.25
CA LEU A 214 1.17 -27.25 -13.50
C LEU A 214 0.66 -28.63 -13.11
N HIS A 215 0.14 -28.76 -11.89
CA HIS A 215 -0.41 -30.04 -11.46
C HIS A 215 -1.57 -30.44 -12.39
N ALA A 216 -1.60 -31.69 -12.85
CA ALA A 216 -2.56 -32.13 -13.86
C ALA A 216 -4.02 -31.87 -13.46
N SER A 217 -4.35 -32.05 -12.17
CA SER A 217 -5.69 -31.75 -11.64
C SER A 217 -6.06 -30.27 -11.76
N VAL A 218 -5.09 -29.37 -11.64
CA VAL A 218 -5.29 -27.92 -11.76
C VAL A 218 -5.60 -27.53 -13.20
N MET A 219 -4.89 -28.14 -14.15
CA MET A 219 -5.19 -27.95 -15.58
C MET A 219 -6.56 -28.53 -15.95
N GLN A 220 -6.91 -29.69 -15.40
CA GLN A 220 -8.22 -30.29 -15.60
C GLN A 220 -9.34 -29.39 -15.08
N GLU A 221 -9.21 -28.83 -13.87
CA GLU A 221 -10.17 -27.88 -13.31
C GLU A 221 -10.30 -26.62 -14.21
N LEU A 222 -9.19 -26.00 -14.63
CA LEU A 222 -9.23 -24.86 -15.55
C LEU A 222 -9.92 -25.19 -16.89
N SER A 223 -9.72 -26.40 -17.41
CA SER A 223 -10.41 -26.86 -18.61
C SER A 223 -11.91 -27.04 -18.37
N VAL A 224 -12.32 -27.59 -17.23
CA VAL A 224 -13.74 -27.73 -16.84
C VAL A 224 -14.42 -26.36 -16.70
N MET A 225 -13.73 -25.37 -16.15
CA MET A 225 -14.21 -23.98 -16.08
C MET A 225 -14.48 -23.35 -17.46
N SER A 226 -13.81 -23.86 -18.51
CA SER A 226 -14.00 -23.40 -19.89
C SER A 226 -15.25 -24.00 -20.53
N THR A 227 -15.63 -25.23 -20.14
CA THR A 227 -16.69 -26.01 -20.80
C THR A 227 -18.05 -25.92 -20.11
N ASN A 228 -18.10 -25.61 -18.80
CA ASN A 228 -19.34 -25.62 -18.00
C ASN A 228 -20.26 -24.40 -18.20
N ASN A 229 -20.71 -24.16 -19.43
CA ASN A 229 -21.82 -23.24 -19.70
C ASN A 229 -23.16 -23.96 -19.97
N GLN A 230 -23.20 -25.29 -19.93
CA GLN A 230 -24.44 -26.06 -20.02
C GLN A 230 -24.36 -27.29 -19.10
N ASP A 231 -25.48 -27.60 -18.42
CA ASP A 231 -25.88 -28.92 -17.87
C ASP A 231 -25.70 -29.28 -16.35
N PRO A 232 -26.53 -30.21 -15.81
CA PRO A 232 -27.37 -29.98 -14.63
C PRO A 232 -26.87 -30.57 -13.30
N LEU A 233 -27.55 -30.15 -12.22
CA LEU A 233 -27.32 -30.44 -10.79
C LEU A 233 -27.13 -31.93 -10.42
N PRO A 234 -26.06 -32.28 -9.67
CA PRO A 234 -25.90 -33.60 -9.07
C PRO A 234 -26.57 -33.73 -7.69
N GLN A 235 -27.13 -34.91 -7.42
CA GLN A 235 -27.78 -35.32 -6.16
C GLN A 235 -26.76 -35.60 -5.03
N PRO A 236 -27.14 -35.40 -3.75
CA PRO A 236 -26.22 -35.52 -2.61
C PRO A 236 -26.14 -36.93 -2.02
N SER A 237 -24.92 -37.36 -1.68
CA SER A 237 -24.60 -38.58 -0.93
C SER A 237 -24.33 -38.28 0.56
N GLN A 238 -24.39 -39.34 1.37
CA GLN A 238 -24.72 -39.38 2.79
C GLN A 238 -23.63 -38.97 3.79
N SER A 239 -24.13 -38.65 4.98
CA SER A 239 -23.52 -38.17 6.24
C SER A 239 -22.52 -39.10 6.94
N PHE A 240 -21.50 -38.50 7.56
CA PHE A 240 -20.70 -39.10 8.62
C PHE A 240 -21.08 -38.52 9.99
N THR A 241 -21.27 -39.40 10.98
CA THR A 241 -21.52 -39.10 12.39
C THR A 241 -20.22 -38.88 13.17
N SER A 242 -20.24 -37.93 14.11
CA SER A 242 -19.15 -37.66 15.05
C SER A 242 -19.66 -37.79 16.49
N THR A 243 -18.81 -38.31 17.38
CA THR A 243 -19.05 -38.44 18.83
C THR A 243 -18.06 -37.56 19.59
N SER A 244 -18.58 -36.53 20.30
CA SER A 244 -18.48 -36.27 21.76
C SER A 244 -17.20 -36.71 22.50
N ASN A 245 -16.55 -36.00 23.44
CA ASN A 245 -16.95 -34.88 24.32
C ASN A 245 -15.70 -34.36 25.10
N GLN A 246 -15.84 -33.14 25.65
CA GLN A 246 -15.46 -32.66 27.01
C GLN A 246 -14.54 -31.43 27.15
N PRO A 247 -14.80 -30.58 28.18
CA PRO A 247 -14.28 -29.22 28.31
C PRO A 247 -13.16 -29.11 29.36
N ASN A 248 -12.38 -28.03 29.33
CA ASN A 248 -11.72 -27.57 30.55
C ASN A 248 -11.49 -26.05 30.57
N ASP A 249 -11.98 -25.47 31.67
CA ASP A 249 -11.70 -24.14 32.17
C ASP A 249 -10.22 -23.95 32.51
N SER A 250 -9.67 -22.76 32.23
CA SER A 250 -8.76 -22.08 33.15
C SER A 250 -8.46 -20.65 32.69
N SER A 251 -8.78 -19.71 33.57
CA SER A 251 -8.46 -18.29 33.49
C SER A 251 -7.01 -18.05 33.92
N ASN A 252 -6.18 -17.49 33.02
CA ASN A 252 -4.83 -17.03 33.33
C ASN A 252 -4.73 -15.49 33.24
N PRO A 253 -3.98 -14.85 34.14
CA PRO A 253 -3.81 -13.39 34.16
C PRO A 253 -2.90 -12.93 33.02
N VAL A 254 -3.25 -11.78 32.44
CA VAL A 254 -2.54 -11.10 31.34
C VAL A 254 -1.13 -10.71 31.79
N GLN A 255 -0.14 -11.54 31.46
CA GLN A 255 1.26 -11.13 31.43
C GLN A 255 1.48 -10.20 30.23
N CYS A 256 1.90 -8.97 30.50
CA CYS A 256 2.33 -8.02 29.49
C CYS A 256 3.57 -8.58 28.80
N ALA A 257 3.37 -9.10 27.60
CA ALA A 257 4.28 -10.04 26.97
C ALA A 257 5.53 -9.35 26.41
N SER A 258 6.68 -10.03 26.52
CA SER A 258 8.03 -9.62 26.09
C SER A 258 8.23 -9.44 24.57
N TYR A 259 7.14 -9.26 23.82
CA TYR A 259 7.14 -9.13 22.35
C TYR A 259 7.78 -7.81 21.86
N ASP A 260 8.00 -6.85 22.76
CA ASP A 260 8.38 -5.47 22.45
C ASP A 260 9.84 -5.30 21.97
N ASN A 261 10.68 -6.33 22.09
CA ASN A 261 12.11 -6.20 21.76
C ASN A 261 12.40 -6.47 20.27
N ALA A 262 11.81 -7.49 19.64
CA ALA A 262 12.26 -7.94 18.31
C ALA A 262 12.03 -6.90 17.20
N VAL A 263 10.87 -6.24 17.19
CA VAL A 263 10.54 -5.23 16.16
C VAL A 263 11.34 -3.94 16.38
N MET A 264 11.58 -3.55 17.63
CA MET A 264 12.43 -2.39 17.96
C MET A 264 13.90 -2.63 17.57
N GLN A 265 14.45 -3.82 17.85
CA GLN A 265 15.80 -4.18 17.41
C GLN A 265 15.94 -4.16 15.89
N ARG A 266 14.89 -4.58 15.19
CA ARG A 266 14.81 -4.51 13.74
C ARG A 266 14.84 -3.07 13.22
N LEU A 267 14.14 -2.13 13.88
CA LEU A 267 14.23 -0.71 13.57
C LEU A 267 15.65 -0.17 13.76
N PHE A 268 16.35 -0.57 14.83
CA PHE A 268 17.73 -0.16 15.07
C PHE A 268 18.68 -0.68 13.99
N ARG A 269 18.63 -1.98 13.67
CA ARG A 269 19.43 -2.57 12.56
C ARG A 269 19.15 -1.89 11.23
N LEU A 270 17.90 -1.50 10.98
CA LEU A 270 17.51 -0.76 9.79
C LEU A 270 18.18 0.62 9.74
N LEU A 271 18.20 1.35 10.85
CA LEU A 271 18.86 2.66 10.93
C LEU A 271 20.37 2.54 10.77
N GLU A 272 21.00 1.59 11.44
CA GLU A 272 22.44 1.32 11.33
C GLU A 272 22.84 0.99 9.89
N ALA A 273 22.04 0.14 9.22
CA ALA A 273 22.24 -0.18 7.81
C ALA A 273 22.12 1.05 6.89
N LEU A 274 21.52 2.15 7.34
CA LEU A 274 21.42 3.40 6.58
C LEU A 274 22.52 4.41 6.89
N TYR A 275 23.31 4.24 7.95
CA TYR A 275 24.36 5.19 8.33
C TYR A 275 25.36 5.54 7.21
N PRO A 276 25.74 4.62 6.30
CA PRO A 276 26.59 4.98 5.14
C PRO A 276 26.00 6.09 4.27
N THR A 277 24.66 6.26 4.24
CA THR A 277 24.03 7.36 3.49
C THR A 277 24.22 8.74 4.14
N VAL A 278 24.63 8.79 5.40
CA VAL A 278 24.90 10.01 6.17
C VAL A 278 26.29 10.56 5.86
N ASP A 279 27.27 9.67 5.70
CA ASP A 279 28.69 10.03 5.53
C ASP A 279 29.16 10.04 4.07
N GLY A 280 28.29 9.64 3.15
CA GLY A 280 28.66 9.37 1.76
C GLY A 280 28.92 7.88 1.56
N LEU A 281 28.51 7.35 0.40
CA LEU A 281 28.55 5.91 0.10
C LEU A 281 29.96 5.32 0.03
N ASP A 282 31.01 6.15 0.10
CA ASP A 282 32.41 5.74 0.03
C ASP A 282 32.93 5.09 1.33
N ALA A 283 32.10 5.03 2.38
CA ALA A 283 32.37 4.21 3.56
C ALA A 283 32.13 2.72 3.25
N THR A 284 32.92 2.14 2.34
CA THR A 284 32.96 0.69 2.16
C THR A 284 33.57 0.08 3.42
N SER A 285 32.73 -0.59 4.21
CA SER A 285 33.17 -1.42 5.32
C SER A 285 34.12 -2.51 4.83
N ASP A 286 35.26 -2.69 5.49
CA ASP A 286 36.21 -3.81 5.34
C ASP A 286 35.59 -5.14 5.82
N ALA A 287 34.30 -5.38 5.56
CA ALA A 287 33.65 -6.59 6.01
C ALA A 287 34.22 -7.79 5.25
N THR A 288 34.64 -8.79 6.02
CA THR A 288 35.19 -10.05 5.50
C THR A 288 34.14 -10.88 4.75
N ASP A 289 32.85 -10.68 5.00
CA ASP A 289 31.74 -11.37 4.33
C ASP A 289 31.26 -10.61 3.09
N LYS A 290 31.75 -11.05 1.92
CA LYS A 290 31.37 -10.51 0.61
C LYS A 290 29.86 -10.59 0.33
N HIS A 291 29.16 -11.60 0.84
CA HIS A 291 27.72 -11.76 0.60
C HIS A 291 26.91 -10.78 1.44
N LEU A 292 27.26 -10.59 2.71
CA LEU A 292 26.64 -9.58 3.57
C LEU A 292 26.80 -8.17 2.95
N CYS A 293 28.00 -7.83 2.45
CA CYS A 293 28.23 -6.58 1.72
C CYS A 293 27.33 -6.43 0.49
N GLN A 294 27.15 -7.48 -0.30
CA GLN A 294 26.26 -7.44 -1.48
C GLN A 294 24.81 -7.18 -1.09
N LEU A 295 24.30 -7.85 -0.05
CA LEU A 295 22.95 -7.63 0.45
C LEU A 295 22.75 -6.23 1.02
N HIS A 296 23.74 -5.73 1.77
CA HIS A 296 23.73 -4.36 2.31
C HIS A 296 23.72 -3.32 1.19
N ASN A 297 24.60 -3.47 0.20
CA ASN A 297 24.65 -2.58 -0.97
C ASN A 297 23.35 -2.62 -1.77
N ALA A 298 22.74 -3.79 -1.97
CA ALA A 298 21.44 -3.91 -2.63
C ALA A 298 20.33 -3.20 -1.84
N PHE A 299 20.35 -3.30 -0.51
CA PHE A 299 19.44 -2.53 0.36
C PHE A 299 19.68 -1.02 0.20
N LEU A 300 20.91 -0.56 0.34
CA LEU A 300 21.28 0.86 0.20
C LEU A 300 20.85 1.41 -1.16
N GLN A 301 21.20 0.74 -2.25
CA GLN A 301 20.79 1.11 -3.61
C GLN A 301 19.27 1.19 -3.75
N SER A 302 18.52 0.30 -3.11
CA SER A 302 17.06 0.37 -3.12
C SER A 302 16.50 1.61 -2.41
N VAL A 303 17.24 2.18 -1.45
CA VAL A 303 16.85 3.38 -0.71
C VAL A 303 17.32 4.65 -1.41
N VAL A 304 18.52 4.64 -1.98
CA VAL A 304 19.14 5.81 -2.65
C VAL A 304 18.97 5.82 -4.17
N ALA A 305 18.18 4.90 -4.74
CA ALA A 305 17.91 4.88 -6.17
C ALA A 305 17.29 6.21 -6.64
N PRO A 306 17.66 6.70 -7.85
CA PRO A 306 17.07 7.88 -8.44
C PRO A 306 15.54 7.83 -8.41
N ASN A 307 14.89 8.97 -8.21
CA ASN A 307 13.43 9.15 -8.17
C ASN A 307 12.69 8.50 -6.98
N VAL A 308 13.36 7.73 -6.12
CA VAL A 308 12.74 7.14 -4.92
C VAL A 308 13.38 7.59 -3.60
N VAL A 309 14.53 8.27 -3.64
CA VAL A 309 15.26 8.73 -2.44
C VAL A 309 14.38 9.56 -1.52
N ASP A 310 13.69 10.57 -2.06
CA ASP A 310 12.77 11.43 -1.28
C ASP A 310 11.68 10.60 -0.57
N GLN A 311 11.27 9.48 -1.16
CA GLN A 311 10.20 8.63 -0.66
C GLN A 311 10.67 7.57 0.35
N ARG A 312 11.95 7.18 0.32
CA ARG A 312 12.48 6.05 1.08
C ARG A 312 13.47 6.46 2.17
N LEU A 313 14.29 7.48 1.95
CA LEU A 313 15.34 7.87 2.91
C LEU A 313 14.77 8.57 4.16
N PRO A 314 14.88 8.00 5.38
CA PRO A 314 14.32 8.61 6.59
C PRO A 314 15.09 9.86 7.04
N PHE A 315 16.32 10.06 6.54
CA PHE A 315 17.11 11.26 6.80
C PHE A 315 16.63 12.40 5.91
N ARG A 316 15.56 13.07 6.35
CA ARG A 316 14.84 14.08 5.57
C ARG A 316 15.75 15.16 4.97
N ASN A 317 16.71 15.67 5.75
CA ASN A 317 17.64 16.71 5.31
C ASN A 317 18.67 16.22 4.30
N LEU A 318 18.82 14.90 4.12
CA LEU A 318 19.70 14.30 3.13
C LEU A 318 18.98 13.98 1.80
N ALA A 319 17.66 14.10 1.76
CA ALA A 319 16.88 13.85 0.56
C ALA A 319 17.17 14.91 -0.53
N PRO A 320 17.32 14.55 -1.82
CA PRO A 320 17.73 15.47 -2.88
C PRO A 320 16.86 16.72 -2.97
N SER A 321 15.53 16.55 -2.95
CA SER A 321 14.60 17.68 -3.01
C SER A 321 14.74 18.62 -1.81
N ARG A 322 15.03 18.07 -0.63
CA ARG A 322 15.21 18.87 0.60
C ARG A 322 16.56 19.57 0.61
N LYS A 323 17.64 18.92 0.17
CA LYS A 323 18.95 19.58 0.03
C LYS A 323 18.84 20.79 -0.89
N ARG A 324 18.24 20.60 -2.07
CA ARG A 324 18.09 21.63 -3.09
C ARG A 324 17.30 22.85 -2.61
N ILE A 325 16.18 22.65 -1.92
CA ILE A 325 15.35 23.76 -1.43
C ILE A 325 15.98 24.53 -0.26
N LEU A 326 16.95 23.94 0.43
CA LEU A 326 17.68 24.53 1.56
C LEU A 326 18.98 25.23 1.15
N GLU A 327 19.35 25.20 -0.13
CA GLU A 327 20.53 25.89 -0.63
C GLU A 327 20.46 27.41 -0.38
N VAL A 328 21.64 28.05 -0.38
CA VAL A 328 21.77 29.50 -0.24
C VAL A 328 20.95 30.20 -1.32
N GLY A 329 20.17 31.21 -0.94
CA GLY A 329 19.23 31.90 -1.83
C GLY A 329 17.93 31.14 -2.08
N GLY A 330 17.74 29.95 -1.51
CA GLY A 330 16.46 29.23 -1.52
C GLY A 330 15.38 29.91 -0.65
N PRO A 331 14.13 29.44 -0.74
CA PRO A 331 12.99 30.06 -0.05
C PRO A 331 13.06 30.02 1.48
N TYR A 332 13.82 29.08 2.04
CA TYR A 332 14.00 28.93 3.48
C TYR A 332 15.29 29.59 4.01
N SER A 333 16.07 30.25 3.14
CA SER A 333 17.24 31.01 3.57
C SER A 333 16.84 32.21 4.45
N PRO A 334 17.72 32.70 5.34
CA PRO A 334 17.43 33.84 6.20
C PRO A 334 16.93 35.09 5.46
N GLN A 335 17.39 35.29 4.23
CA GLN A 335 17.01 36.42 3.38
C GLN A 335 15.58 36.32 2.82
N HIS A 336 15.06 35.10 2.65
CA HIS A 336 13.82 34.87 1.91
C HIS A 336 12.71 34.24 2.75
N CYS A 337 13.02 33.60 3.88
CA CYS A 337 12.02 32.88 4.68
C CYS A 337 10.94 33.78 5.29
N SER A 338 11.19 35.10 5.39
CA SER A 338 10.22 36.12 5.80
C SER A 338 9.66 36.96 4.64
N THR A 339 9.69 36.45 3.41
CA THR A 339 9.23 37.21 2.24
C THR A 339 8.05 36.53 1.55
N ILE A 340 7.24 37.32 0.84
CA ILE A 340 6.16 36.82 -0.03
C ILE A 340 6.74 35.87 -1.09
N SER A 341 7.87 36.24 -1.70
CA SER A 341 8.56 35.43 -2.71
C SER A 341 9.04 34.09 -2.17
N GLY A 342 9.63 34.08 -0.96
CA GLY A 342 10.04 32.84 -0.29
C GLY A 342 8.85 31.95 0.03
N PHE A 343 7.75 32.50 0.53
CA PHE A 343 6.53 31.73 0.79
C PHE A 343 5.86 31.20 -0.47
N PHE A 344 5.77 32.00 -1.53
CA PHE A 344 5.32 31.55 -2.84
C PHE A 344 6.15 30.38 -3.35
N SER A 345 7.48 30.50 -3.28
CA SER A 345 8.40 29.45 -3.71
C SER A 345 8.33 28.18 -2.84
N ALA A 346 8.10 28.33 -1.54
CA ALA A 346 7.82 27.21 -0.63
C ALA A 346 6.51 26.48 -1.00
N LEU A 347 5.47 27.22 -1.40
CA LEU A 347 4.22 26.65 -1.91
C LEU A 347 4.44 25.91 -3.23
N LEU A 348 5.20 26.49 -4.17
CA LEU A 348 5.58 25.81 -5.43
C LEU A 348 6.33 24.52 -5.15
N TYR A 349 7.30 24.55 -4.24
CA TYR A 349 8.04 23.36 -3.82
C TYR A 349 7.10 22.27 -3.32
N LYS A 350 6.32 22.54 -2.28
CA LYS A 350 5.46 21.53 -1.67
C LYS A 350 4.32 21.09 -2.59
N GLY A 351 3.74 22.00 -3.36
CA GLY A 351 2.54 21.76 -4.17
C GLY A 351 2.81 21.24 -5.58
N ILE A 352 3.94 21.59 -6.19
CA ILE A 352 4.23 21.30 -7.61
C ILE A 352 5.55 20.55 -7.75
N THR A 353 6.68 21.14 -7.36
CA THR A 353 8.01 20.70 -7.81
C THR A 353 8.71 19.69 -6.89
N HIS A 354 8.14 19.31 -5.74
CA HIS A 354 8.73 18.28 -4.87
C HIS A 354 8.93 16.96 -5.62
N SER A 355 10.16 16.43 -5.55
CA SER A 355 10.57 15.18 -6.21
C SER A 355 10.36 15.21 -7.73
N THR A 356 10.75 16.32 -8.37
CA THR A 356 10.75 16.50 -9.83
C THR A 356 12.13 16.90 -10.34
N PRO A 357 12.45 16.59 -11.61
CA PRO A 357 13.68 17.09 -12.24
C PRO A 357 13.74 18.62 -12.28
N PHE A 358 12.61 19.31 -12.50
CA PHE A 358 12.57 20.78 -12.50
C PHE A 358 13.17 21.38 -11.21
N LEU A 359 12.84 20.84 -10.04
CA LEU A 359 13.41 21.33 -8.77
C LEU A 359 14.92 21.18 -8.71
N LEU A 360 15.44 20.06 -9.23
CA LEU A 360 16.87 19.72 -9.17
C LEU A 360 17.69 20.53 -10.18
N GLU A 361 17.11 20.85 -11.34
CA GLU A 361 17.82 21.51 -12.44
C GLU A 361 17.66 23.04 -12.42
N GLN A 362 16.52 23.56 -11.94
CA GLN A 362 16.18 24.98 -12.02
C GLN A 362 16.38 25.70 -10.68
N LYS A 363 16.32 27.04 -10.71
CA LYS A 363 16.35 27.85 -9.48
C LYS A 363 15.17 27.50 -8.56
N THR A 364 15.38 27.69 -7.27
CA THR A 364 14.41 27.30 -6.22
C THR A 364 13.62 28.48 -5.65
N LEU A 365 14.08 29.71 -5.89
CA LEU A 365 13.41 30.94 -5.52
C LEU A 365 12.86 31.63 -6.78
N PHE A 366 11.57 31.93 -6.74
CA PHE A 366 10.85 32.72 -7.73
C PHE A 366 10.34 33.99 -7.05
N VAL A 367 10.75 35.15 -7.58
CA VAL A 367 10.42 36.44 -6.97
C VAL A 367 8.92 36.71 -7.03
N ASP A 368 8.29 36.33 -8.14
CA ASP A 368 6.87 36.46 -8.38
C ASP A 368 6.36 35.40 -9.38
N LEU A 369 5.08 35.49 -9.71
CA LEU A 369 4.43 34.61 -10.67
C LEU A 369 5.04 34.69 -12.08
N GLU A 370 5.47 35.86 -12.51
CA GLU A 370 6.01 36.07 -13.86
C GLU A 370 7.41 35.47 -13.99
N ASP A 371 8.21 35.55 -12.92
CA ASP A 371 9.52 34.93 -12.84
C ASP A 371 9.45 33.40 -12.98
N TYR A 372 8.45 32.77 -12.36
CA TYR A 372 8.16 31.34 -12.57
C TYR A 372 7.72 31.04 -14.00
N ARG A 373 6.78 31.82 -14.55
CA ARG A 373 6.28 31.64 -15.93
C ARG A 373 7.39 31.77 -16.97
N ARG A 374 8.25 32.78 -16.84
CA ARG A 374 9.40 32.98 -17.74
C ARG A 374 10.36 31.80 -17.69
N THR A 375 10.60 31.25 -16.49
CA THR A 375 11.44 30.04 -16.33
C THR A 375 10.82 28.84 -17.05
N CYS A 376 9.51 28.62 -16.91
CA CYS A 376 8.80 27.54 -17.59
C CYS A 376 8.70 27.74 -19.11
N ALA A 377 8.56 28.98 -19.59
CA ALA A 377 8.50 29.31 -21.02
C ALA A 377 9.79 28.96 -21.78
N GLY A 378 10.93 28.92 -21.09
CA GLY A 378 12.19 28.42 -21.67
C GLY A 378 12.30 26.90 -21.77
N LEU A 379 11.28 26.16 -21.32
CA LEU A 379 11.29 24.69 -21.14
C LEU A 379 10.10 24.01 -21.85
N VAL A 380 9.64 24.57 -22.98
CA VAL A 380 8.44 24.13 -23.70
C VAL A 380 8.46 22.67 -24.16
N ASP A 381 9.64 22.09 -24.38
CA ASP A 381 9.80 20.70 -24.83
C ASP A 381 9.72 19.67 -23.69
N LYS A 382 9.54 20.11 -22.43
CA LYS A 382 9.51 19.22 -21.27
C LYS A 382 8.09 18.73 -20.98
N GLU A 383 7.98 17.46 -20.63
CA GLU A 383 6.70 16.84 -20.24
C GLU A 383 6.17 17.36 -18.89
N THR A 384 4.87 17.19 -18.63
CA THR A 384 4.24 17.57 -17.35
C THR A 384 4.92 16.95 -16.12
N SER A 385 5.42 15.72 -16.24
CA SER A 385 6.12 14.97 -15.18
C SER A 385 7.45 15.63 -14.75
N TYR A 386 8.07 16.39 -15.64
CA TYR A 386 9.27 17.17 -15.36
C TYR A 386 8.98 18.30 -14.36
N PHE A 387 7.81 18.94 -14.47
CA PHE A 387 7.40 20.05 -13.61
C PHE A 387 6.69 19.57 -12.33
N CYS A 388 5.86 18.52 -12.43
CA CYS A 388 4.99 18.08 -11.34
C CYS A 388 4.95 16.55 -11.21
N ASN A 389 5.38 16.05 -10.06
CA ASN A 389 5.21 14.65 -9.69
C ASN A 389 3.89 14.47 -8.92
N VAL A 390 2.84 14.09 -9.65
CA VAL A 390 1.50 13.82 -9.09
C VAL A 390 1.45 12.64 -8.11
N SER A 391 2.56 11.93 -7.88
CA SER A 391 2.63 10.80 -6.95
C SER A 391 3.54 11.06 -5.73
N ALA A 392 4.12 12.26 -5.63
CA ALA A 392 5.09 12.65 -4.60
C ALA A 392 4.66 12.30 -3.16
N PHE A 393 3.37 12.49 -2.82
CA PHE A 393 2.82 12.20 -1.49
C PHE A 393 1.83 11.04 -1.49
N GLY A 394 1.97 10.10 -2.43
CA GLY A 394 1.05 8.97 -2.60
C GLY A 394 0.04 9.18 -3.73
N ARG A 395 -0.95 8.28 -3.81
CA ARG A 395 -1.93 8.27 -4.92
C ARG A 395 -3.02 9.32 -4.71
N GLY A 396 -3.47 9.94 -5.80
CA GLY A 396 -4.69 10.74 -5.83
C GLY A 396 -4.57 12.15 -5.26
N ASN A 397 -3.39 12.77 -5.33
CA ASN A 397 -3.30 14.20 -5.03
C ASN A 397 -3.75 15.03 -6.25
N SER A 398 -4.27 16.21 -5.98
CA SER A 398 -4.65 17.19 -7.00
C SER A 398 -3.45 18.05 -7.44
N ARG A 399 -2.20 17.58 -7.28
CA ARG A 399 -1.02 18.39 -7.63
C ARG A 399 -1.02 18.69 -9.12
N SER A 400 -0.79 19.94 -9.47
CA SER A 400 -0.76 20.38 -10.86
C SER A 400 0.01 21.69 -10.96
N ALA A 401 0.78 21.84 -12.03
CA ALA A 401 1.43 23.11 -12.37
C ALA A 401 0.42 24.26 -12.55
N SER A 402 -0.86 23.95 -12.86
CA SER A 402 -1.93 24.93 -12.98
C SER A 402 -2.29 25.65 -11.68
N HIS A 403 -1.79 25.20 -10.52
CA HIS A 403 -2.05 25.85 -9.23
C HIS A 403 -1.19 27.09 -8.95
N VAL A 404 -0.21 27.40 -9.81
CA VAL A 404 0.75 28.49 -9.60
C VAL A 404 0.09 29.85 -9.30
N ASP A 405 -0.95 30.23 -10.05
CA ASP A 405 -1.69 31.48 -9.84
C ASP A 405 -2.36 31.55 -8.47
N ALA A 406 -2.92 30.43 -8.01
CA ALA A 406 -3.54 30.36 -6.69
C ALA A 406 -2.50 30.47 -5.57
N TYR A 407 -1.33 29.84 -5.74
CA TYR A 407 -0.25 29.95 -4.75
C TYR A 407 0.30 31.37 -4.65
N TRP A 408 0.41 32.10 -5.77
CA TRP A 408 0.82 33.50 -5.72
C TRP A 408 -0.19 34.36 -4.96
N LYS A 409 -1.49 34.21 -5.25
CA LYS A 409 -2.57 34.91 -4.52
C LYS A 409 -2.56 34.61 -3.03
N ILE A 410 -2.35 33.34 -2.65
CA ILE A 410 -2.24 32.93 -1.25
C ILE A 410 -1.01 33.53 -0.60
N ALA A 411 0.13 33.55 -1.29
CA ALA A 411 1.36 34.13 -0.78
C ALA A 411 1.24 35.65 -0.54
N GLN A 412 0.36 36.34 -1.26
CA GLN A 412 0.07 37.76 -1.07
C GLN A 412 -0.98 38.05 0.02
N ASN A 413 -1.69 37.03 0.51
CA ASN A 413 -2.74 37.21 1.51
C ASN A 413 -2.12 37.52 2.89
N LYS A 414 -2.23 38.78 3.31
CA LYS A 414 -1.70 39.31 4.57
C LYS A 414 -2.22 38.59 5.82
N GLU A 415 -3.48 38.14 5.80
CA GLU A 415 -4.07 37.45 6.96
C GLU A 415 -3.44 36.06 7.12
N LEU A 416 -3.25 35.35 6.01
CA LEU A 416 -2.70 33.99 6.01
C LEU A 416 -1.20 33.92 6.25
N ASN A 417 -0.47 34.99 5.93
CA ASN A 417 1.00 35.00 5.93
C ASN A 417 1.59 35.96 6.98
N SER A 418 0.76 36.61 7.80
CA SER A 418 1.18 37.56 8.85
C SER A 418 2.29 37.00 9.76
N TRP A 419 2.22 35.70 10.08
CA TRP A 419 3.20 35.00 10.90
C TRP A 419 4.62 34.95 10.29
N LEU A 420 4.78 35.14 8.98
CA LEU A 420 6.09 35.18 8.33
C LEU A 420 6.90 36.43 8.70
N PHE A 421 6.21 37.53 9.01
CA PHE A 421 6.82 38.84 9.23
C PHE A 421 7.07 39.13 10.71
N SER A 422 6.66 38.23 11.60
CA SER A 422 6.97 38.35 13.02
C SER A 422 8.47 38.17 13.28
N GLU A 423 8.99 38.94 14.22
CA GLU A 423 10.34 38.80 14.74
C GLU A 423 10.49 37.52 15.57
N SER A 424 9.44 37.12 16.30
CA SER A 424 9.41 35.90 17.09
C SER A 424 8.77 34.73 16.33
N PRO A 425 9.28 33.49 16.51
CA PRO A 425 8.68 32.32 15.91
C PRO A 425 7.25 32.10 16.41
N HIS A 426 6.32 31.81 15.48
CA HIS A 426 4.94 31.49 15.84
C HIS A 426 4.78 30.04 16.28
N ASP A 427 3.79 29.78 17.13
CA ASP A 427 3.46 28.42 17.58
C ASP A 427 3.14 27.47 16.41
N PHE A 428 3.71 26.26 16.47
CA PHE A 428 3.61 25.23 15.43
C PHE A 428 2.17 24.84 15.11
N LEU A 429 1.38 24.48 16.12
CA LEU A 429 -0.01 24.05 15.90
C LEU A 429 -0.90 25.21 15.45
N SER A 430 -0.61 26.42 15.91
CA SER A 430 -1.32 27.63 15.48
C SER A 430 -1.15 27.88 13.98
N VAL A 431 0.08 27.85 13.46
CA VAL A 431 0.34 28.02 12.02
C VAL A 431 -0.21 26.85 11.20
N PHE A 432 -0.07 25.62 11.70
CA PHE A 432 -0.67 24.45 11.06
C PHE A 432 -2.19 24.57 10.93
N ASN A 433 -2.88 24.97 12.00
CA ASN A 433 -4.32 25.13 12.02
C ASN A 433 -4.77 26.27 11.09
N LEU A 434 -4.04 27.39 11.05
CA LEU A 434 -4.29 28.48 10.12
C LEU A 434 -4.22 28.00 8.66
N LEU A 435 -3.09 27.40 8.26
CA LEU A 435 -2.86 26.98 6.88
C LEU A 435 -3.75 25.80 6.46
N SER A 436 -4.10 24.91 7.38
CA SER A 436 -5.01 23.79 7.09
C SER A 436 -6.43 24.24 6.74
N LYS A 437 -6.86 25.42 7.26
CA LYS A 437 -8.16 26.02 6.96
C LYS A 437 -8.15 26.87 5.68
N ALA A 438 -6.97 27.27 5.21
CA ALA A 438 -6.81 28.18 4.06
C ALA A 438 -7.17 27.58 2.69
N LYS A 439 -7.48 26.27 2.61
CA LYS A 439 -7.85 25.56 1.37
C LYS A 439 -6.85 25.78 0.22
N ILE A 440 -5.56 25.71 0.53
CA ILE A 440 -4.48 25.83 -0.46
C ILE A 440 -4.59 24.66 -1.46
N PRO A 441 -4.66 24.89 -2.79
CA PRO A 441 -4.82 23.80 -3.76
C PRO A 441 -3.75 22.73 -3.65
N ALA A 442 -4.12 21.45 -3.70
CA ALA A 442 -3.24 20.29 -3.48
C ALA A 442 -2.60 20.15 -2.07
N PHE A 443 -2.96 20.99 -1.11
CA PHE A 443 -2.51 20.86 0.28
C PHE A 443 -3.58 20.17 1.12
N GLY A 444 -3.39 18.88 1.35
CA GLY A 444 -4.04 18.19 2.45
C GLY A 444 -3.29 18.42 3.78
N LEU A 445 -3.80 17.84 4.85
CA LEU A 445 -3.19 17.93 6.18
C LEU A 445 -1.69 17.55 6.17
N LEU A 446 -1.31 16.51 5.41
CA LEU A 446 0.08 16.06 5.32
C LEU A 446 0.98 17.13 4.69
N THR A 447 0.62 17.66 3.52
CA THR A 447 1.41 18.68 2.82
C THR A 447 1.52 19.95 3.65
N THR A 448 0.44 20.33 4.35
CA THR A 448 0.44 21.47 5.26
C THR A 448 1.39 21.24 6.44
N ALA A 449 1.32 20.09 7.11
CA ALA A 449 2.23 19.77 8.21
C ALA A 449 3.69 19.82 7.74
N GLN A 450 3.98 19.27 6.57
CA GLN A 450 5.32 19.33 5.99
C GLN A 450 5.76 20.76 5.65
N LEU A 451 4.87 21.65 5.20
CA LEU A 451 5.21 23.05 4.98
C LEU A 451 5.59 23.74 6.29
N VAL A 452 4.82 23.53 7.35
CA VAL A 452 5.07 24.12 8.67
C VAL A 452 6.35 23.59 9.30
N VAL A 453 6.62 22.29 9.15
CA VAL A 453 7.90 21.68 9.53
C VAL A 453 9.09 22.37 8.86
N ASP A 454 8.99 22.71 7.58
CA ASP A 454 10.08 23.38 6.87
C ASP A 454 10.36 24.78 7.43
N TYR A 455 9.30 25.47 7.89
CA TYR A 455 9.41 26.78 8.53
C TYR A 455 9.86 26.69 10.00
N ALA A 456 9.56 25.59 10.68
CA ALA A 456 10.09 25.33 12.02
C ALA A 456 11.61 25.12 11.97
N GLU A 457 12.09 24.37 10.96
CA GLU A 457 13.53 24.15 10.76
C GLU A 457 14.29 25.42 10.35
N CYS A 458 13.65 26.41 9.73
CA CYS A 458 14.28 27.72 9.45
C CYS A 458 14.01 28.78 10.55
N GLY A 459 13.39 28.39 11.67
CA GLY A 459 13.20 29.24 12.84
C GLY A 459 12.08 30.28 12.73
N LYS A 460 11.16 30.17 11.76
CA LYS A 460 9.98 31.05 11.65
C LYS A 460 8.77 30.52 12.41
N VAL A 461 8.77 29.23 12.68
CA VAL A 461 7.79 28.55 13.51
C VAL A 461 8.54 27.89 14.67
N THR A 462 7.91 27.75 15.83
CA THR A 462 8.50 26.99 16.94
C THR A 462 8.77 25.55 16.50
N TYR A 463 9.88 24.99 16.96
CA TYR A 463 10.14 23.58 16.72
C TYR A 463 9.08 22.75 17.46
N PRO A 464 8.40 21.79 16.81
CA PRO A 464 7.30 21.07 17.44
C PRO A 464 7.81 20.28 18.64
N SER A 465 7.01 20.26 19.71
CA SER A 465 7.17 19.30 20.80
C SER A 465 6.74 17.89 20.37
N ALA A 466 7.00 16.89 21.21
CA ALA A 466 6.46 15.55 20.99
C ALA A 466 4.93 15.55 20.98
N GLN A 467 4.31 16.37 21.84
CA GLN A 467 2.86 16.51 21.90
C GLN A 467 2.28 17.13 20.62
N ASP A 468 2.92 18.17 20.07
CA ASP A 468 2.50 18.78 18.80
C ASP A 468 2.58 17.77 17.66
N MET A 469 3.70 17.04 17.57
CA MET A 469 3.89 16.06 16.50
C MET A 469 2.96 14.85 16.64
N ALA A 470 2.72 14.37 17.86
CA ALA A 470 1.73 13.33 18.13
C ALA A 470 0.31 13.76 17.73
N HIS A 471 -0.06 15.02 17.99
CA HIS A 471 -1.31 15.59 17.53
C HIS A 471 -1.43 15.56 15.99
N ILE A 472 -0.36 15.90 15.27
CA ILE A 472 -0.32 15.78 13.80
C ILE A 472 -0.47 14.33 13.37
N ILE A 473 0.31 13.41 13.94
CA ILE A 473 0.26 11.97 13.62
C ILE A 473 -1.16 11.42 13.81
N TRP A 474 -1.79 11.73 14.94
CA TRP A 474 -3.16 11.32 15.26
C TRP A 474 -4.19 11.88 14.28
N ARG A 475 -4.06 13.15 13.88
CA ARG A 475 -4.98 13.76 12.91
C ARG A 475 -4.81 13.22 11.49
N LEU A 476 -3.59 12.89 11.09
CA LEU A 476 -3.31 12.31 9.79
C LEU A 476 -3.82 10.86 9.69
N LYS A 477 -3.66 10.06 10.74
CA LYS A 477 -3.94 8.61 10.73
C LYS A 477 -3.28 7.88 9.55
N MET A 478 -2.05 8.29 9.21
CA MET A 478 -1.26 7.73 8.11
C MET A 478 -0.02 7.00 8.62
N GLY A 479 1.10 7.08 7.88
CA GLY A 479 2.31 6.30 8.10
C GLY A 479 2.91 6.43 9.49
N GLY A 480 2.85 7.62 10.12
CA GLY A 480 3.34 7.80 11.50
C GLY A 480 2.59 6.92 12.51
N LEU A 481 1.26 6.91 12.43
CA LEU A 481 0.39 6.12 13.31
C LEU A 481 0.57 4.62 13.06
N THR A 482 0.56 4.22 11.79
CA THR A 482 0.84 2.82 11.39
C THR A 482 2.23 2.38 11.84
N GLY A 483 3.23 3.26 11.76
CA GLY A 483 4.59 2.99 12.21
C GLY A 483 4.63 2.69 13.70
N LEU A 484 4.00 3.53 14.54
CA LEU A 484 3.93 3.31 15.99
C LEU A 484 3.23 1.99 16.32
N ALA A 485 2.08 1.71 15.69
CA ALA A 485 1.37 0.44 15.86
C ALA A 485 2.23 -0.77 15.45
N THR A 486 2.95 -0.65 14.33
CA THR A 486 3.85 -1.71 13.83
C THR A 486 4.97 -2.01 14.82
N LEU A 487 5.44 -0.99 15.55
CA LEU A 487 6.47 -1.12 16.58
C LEU A 487 5.94 -1.71 17.90
N GLY A 488 4.65 -2.02 18.01
CA GLY A 488 4.03 -2.63 19.20
C GLY A 488 3.39 -1.63 20.16
N TYR A 489 3.40 -0.34 19.86
CA TYR A 489 2.76 0.67 20.71
C TYR A 489 1.24 0.67 20.56
N THR A 490 0.53 0.80 21.68
CA THR A 490 -0.90 1.18 21.68
C THR A 490 -1.06 2.56 21.06
N VAL A 491 -2.04 2.72 20.18
CA VAL A 491 -2.33 3.98 19.48
C VAL A 491 -3.84 4.20 19.31
N GLU A 492 -4.61 3.85 20.33
CA GLU A 492 -6.08 3.90 20.30
C GLU A 492 -6.61 5.31 20.60
N THR A 493 -5.85 6.09 21.36
CA THR A 493 -6.18 7.45 21.77
C THR A 493 -5.09 8.45 21.39
N PRO A 494 -5.38 9.76 21.28
CA PRO A 494 -4.35 10.79 21.12
C PRO A 494 -3.25 10.71 22.19
N GLU A 495 -3.62 10.44 23.44
CA GLU A 495 -2.73 10.36 24.60
C GLU A 495 -1.76 9.17 24.46
N ASP A 496 -2.23 8.04 23.94
CA ASP A 496 -1.38 6.89 23.63
C ASP A 496 -0.31 7.25 22.59
N VAL A 497 -0.69 8.01 21.56
CA VAL A 497 0.25 8.45 20.52
C VAL A 497 1.34 9.37 21.09
N VAL A 498 0.98 10.28 22.01
CA VAL A 498 1.96 11.15 22.71
C VAL A 498 2.96 10.28 23.47
N LYS A 499 2.46 9.39 24.34
CA LYS A 499 3.31 8.53 25.17
C LYS A 499 4.20 7.62 24.32
N ALA A 500 3.66 7.05 23.24
CA ALA A 500 4.39 6.20 22.32
C ALA A 500 5.51 6.98 21.61
N LEU A 501 5.22 8.18 21.11
CA LEU A 501 6.19 9.01 20.40
C LEU A 501 7.31 9.49 21.34
N GLU A 502 6.99 9.96 22.54
CA GLU A 502 7.99 10.37 23.55
C GLU A 502 8.92 9.21 23.91
N THR A 503 8.34 8.05 24.19
CA THR A 503 9.10 6.83 24.51
C THR A 503 10.05 6.46 23.36
N LEU A 504 9.55 6.52 22.12
CA LEU A 504 10.35 6.19 20.95
C LEU A 504 11.48 7.21 20.71
N VAL A 505 11.22 8.51 20.86
CA VAL A 505 12.22 9.57 20.74
C VAL A 505 13.34 9.37 21.76
N LEU A 506 12.99 9.09 23.02
CA LEU A 506 13.98 8.81 24.07
C LEU A 506 14.81 7.56 23.76
N LYS A 507 14.16 6.45 23.37
CA LYS A 507 14.84 5.21 22.99
C LYS A 507 15.81 5.43 21.82
N LEU A 508 15.35 6.08 20.73
CA LEU A 508 16.21 6.36 19.58
C LEU A 508 17.34 7.32 19.90
N GLY A 509 17.11 8.33 20.76
CA GLY A 509 18.12 9.29 21.19
C GLY A 509 19.20 8.66 22.09
N ALA A 510 18.87 7.59 22.80
CA ALA A 510 19.85 6.80 23.55
C ALA A 510 20.66 5.86 22.64
N THR A 511 20.05 5.31 21.59
CA THR A 511 20.67 4.32 20.70
C THR A 511 21.51 4.93 19.57
N ILE A 512 21.04 5.99 18.91
CA ILE A 512 21.71 6.57 17.75
C ILE A 512 22.96 7.34 18.21
N PRO A 513 24.16 7.10 17.64
CA PRO A 513 25.37 7.84 18.02
C PRO A 513 25.23 9.37 17.85
N ARG A 514 25.75 10.16 18.80
CA ARG A 514 25.61 11.64 18.80
C ARG A 514 26.11 12.31 17.52
N ASN A 515 27.20 11.80 16.93
CA ASN A 515 27.73 12.29 15.65
C ASN A 515 26.72 12.09 14.51
N ILE A 516 26.01 10.96 14.49
CA ILE A 516 24.96 10.67 13.51
C ILE A 516 23.72 11.53 13.80
N GLN A 517 23.30 11.64 15.07
CA GLN A 517 22.17 12.49 15.48
C GLN A 517 22.30 13.92 14.94
N LYS A 518 23.48 14.53 15.08
CA LYS A 518 23.76 15.88 14.57
C LYS A 518 23.61 15.96 13.04
N LYS A 519 24.13 14.98 12.30
CA LYS A 519 24.10 14.97 10.83
C LYS A 519 22.70 14.76 10.25
N ILE A 520 21.88 13.93 10.91
CA ILE A 520 20.52 13.64 10.44
C ILE A 520 19.47 14.64 10.94
N GLY A 521 19.85 15.56 11.84
CA GLY A 521 18.93 16.48 12.50
C GLY A 521 17.95 15.73 13.42
N PHE A 522 18.48 14.89 14.31
CA PHE A 522 17.67 14.07 15.20
C PHE A 522 16.72 14.91 16.06
N GLY A 523 15.47 14.46 16.15
CA GLY A 523 14.39 15.10 16.90
C GLY A 523 13.03 14.53 16.50
N VAL A 524 11.94 15.13 17.00
CA VAL A 524 10.58 14.59 16.76
C VAL A 524 10.18 14.57 15.28
N ILE A 525 10.63 15.54 14.47
CA ILE A 525 10.41 15.57 13.01
C ILE A 525 11.09 14.38 12.33
N PHE A 526 12.34 14.08 12.72
CA PHE A 526 13.04 12.91 12.20
C PHE A 526 12.31 11.61 12.56
N VAL A 527 11.86 11.46 13.80
CA VAL A 527 11.16 10.25 14.26
C VAL A 527 9.84 10.06 13.52
N GLU A 528 9.04 11.11 13.33
CA GLU A 528 7.81 11.04 12.52
C GLU A 528 8.11 10.57 11.09
N HIS A 529 9.12 11.15 10.43
CA HIS A 529 9.45 10.81 9.05
C HIS A 529 10.00 9.38 8.92
N LEU A 530 10.75 8.91 9.93
CA LEU A 530 11.20 7.53 10.05
C LEU A 530 10.00 6.57 10.14
N LEU A 531 9.04 6.85 11.03
CA LEU A 531 7.82 6.04 11.20
C LEU A 531 7.03 5.95 9.89
N CYS A 532 6.84 7.09 9.21
CA CYS A 532 6.17 7.15 7.91
C CYS A 532 6.83 6.29 6.82
N LYS A 533 8.13 6.02 6.94
CA LYS A 533 8.93 5.26 5.96
C LYS A 533 9.21 3.83 6.38
N PHE A 534 9.03 3.49 7.65
CA PHE A 534 9.37 2.18 8.20
C PHE A 534 8.75 1.03 7.39
N GLY A 535 7.43 1.06 7.14
CA GLY A 535 6.75 0.03 6.34
C GLY A 535 7.16 -0.03 4.86
N ARG A 536 7.81 1.01 4.31
CA ARG A 536 8.36 1.01 2.95
C ARG A 536 9.77 0.42 2.91
N LEU A 537 10.57 0.74 3.92
CA LEU A 537 11.93 0.25 4.09
C LEU A 537 11.95 -1.24 4.44
N ASP A 538 10.90 -1.73 5.08
CA ASP A 538 10.76 -3.14 5.45
C ASP A 538 10.55 -4.11 4.26
N LYS A 539 10.60 -3.61 3.03
CA LYS A 539 10.38 -4.42 1.84
C LYS A 539 11.65 -5.20 1.46
N ILE A 540 11.45 -6.13 0.52
CA ILE A 540 12.22 -7.35 0.22
C ILE A 540 13.78 -7.26 0.26
N PRO A 541 14.46 -6.13 -0.04
CA PRO A 541 15.92 -6.03 0.15
C PRO A 541 16.38 -6.06 1.61
N PHE A 542 15.71 -5.33 2.52
CA PHE A 542 16.13 -5.24 3.92
C PHE A 542 15.94 -6.57 4.66
N LYS A 543 14.81 -7.25 4.42
CA LYS A 543 14.52 -8.58 5.02
C LYS A 543 15.59 -9.61 4.73
N LYS A 544 16.15 -9.61 3.51
CA LYS A 544 17.23 -10.52 3.13
C LYS A 544 18.52 -10.18 3.86
N TYR A 545 18.90 -8.90 3.86
CA TYR A 545 20.06 -8.40 4.60
C TYR A 545 19.97 -8.73 6.10
N GLU A 546 18.85 -8.41 6.73
CA GLU A 546 18.63 -8.65 8.16
C GLU A 546 18.68 -10.14 8.52
N LYS A 547 18.01 -11.00 7.75
CA LYS A 547 18.02 -12.45 8.01
C LYS A 547 19.44 -13.01 7.98
N TYR A 548 20.25 -12.58 7.01
CA TYR A 548 21.63 -13.03 6.89
C TYR A 548 22.50 -12.48 8.03
N LEU A 549 22.36 -11.21 8.39
CA LEU A 549 23.06 -10.58 9.51
C LEU A 549 22.81 -11.30 10.86
N ILE A 550 21.57 -11.74 11.10
CA ILE A 550 21.22 -12.51 12.32
C ILE A 550 21.87 -13.90 12.29
N ALA A 551 21.88 -14.56 11.13
CA ALA A 551 22.49 -15.89 10.98
C ALA A 551 24.02 -15.85 11.17
N SER A 552 24.70 -14.82 10.64
CA SER A 552 26.15 -14.68 10.76
C SER A 552 26.61 -14.38 12.19
N THR A 553 25.85 -13.57 12.93
CA THR A 553 26.14 -13.24 14.34
C THR A 553 25.86 -14.38 15.31
N SER A 554 24.97 -15.31 14.97
CA SER A 554 24.66 -16.48 15.81
C SER A 554 25.65 -17.64 15.64
N SER A 555 26.50 -17.60 14.62
CA SER A 555 27.49 -18.64 14.31
C SER A 555 28.90 -18.33 14.86
N SER A 556 29.05 -17.16 15.49
CA SER A 556 30.28 -16.67 16.14
C SER A 556 30.12 -16.79 17.65
#